data_AF-A0A2W4INP5-F1
#
_entry.id   AF-A0A2W4INP5-F1
#
_cell.length_a   1.000
_cell.length_b   1.000
_cell.length_c   1.000
_cell.angle_alpha   90.00
_cell.angle_beta   90.00
_cell.angle_gamma   90.00
#
_symmetry.space_group_name_H-M   'P 1'
#
loop_
_entity.id
_entity.type
_entity.pdbx_description
1 polymer ?
#
loop_
_entity_poly.entity_id
_entity_poly.type
_entity_poly.pdbx_seq_one_letter_code
_entity_poly.pdbx_strand_id
1 'polypeptide(L)' 'MAKKVDTDAPPALIIEFRTRDGEVWGQLTAEAREFKTGSTGYYANGKVKNPKNGFPYQVGTNVILIGSKE' A
#
# COMPACT_ATOMS: atom_id res chain seq x y z
N MET A 1 -0.82 -10.79 24.23
CA MET A 1 0.13 -11.31 23.21
C MET A 1 1.22 -10.27 23.00
N ALA A 2 2.45 -10.67 22.68
CA ALA A 2 3.56 -9.74 22.49
C ALA A 2 3.36 -8.91 21.21
N LYS A 3 3.65 -7.61 21.28
CA LYS A 3 3.61 -6.67 20.15
C LYS A 3 4.49 -7.21 19.02
N LYS A 4 3.92 -7.46 17.85
CA LYS A 4 4.67 -7.87 16.66
C LYS A 4 5.20 -6.61 15.95
N VAL A 5 6.53 -6.48 15.94
CA VAL A 5 7.27 -5.42 15.25
C VAL A 5 8.15 -6.08 14.22
N ASP A 6 8.08 -5.60 12.99
CA ASP A 6 9.05 -5.94 11.94
C ASP A 6 10.12 -4.84 11.94
N THR A 7 11.31 -5.15 12.46
CA THR A 7 12.43 -4.20 12.57
C THR A 7 13.09 -3.90 11.24
N ASP A 8 12.86 -4.75 10.23
CA ASP A 8 13.49 -4.66 8.92
C ASP A 8 12.49 -4.15 7.86
N ALA A 9 11.33 -3.68 8.29
CA ALA A 9 10.32 -3.10 7.41
C ALA A 9 10.88 -1.85 6.69
N PRO A 10 10.78 -1.76 5.35
CA PRO A 10 11.24 -0.58 4.63
C PRO A 10 10.43 0.68 4.98
N PRO A 11 11.00 1.88 4.78
CA PRO A 11 10.29 3.14 5.05
C PRO A 11 9.12 3.39 4.10
N ALA A 12 9.10 2.76 2.92
CA ALA A 12 8.01 2.86 1.97
C ALA A 12 7.96 1.64 1.04
N LEU A 13 6.79 1.41 0.44
CA LEU A 13 6.58 0.47 -0.67
C LEU A 13 6.18 1.21 -1.93
N ILE A 14 6.60 0.70 -3.10
CA ILE A 14 6.04 1.11 -4.39
C ILE A 14 4.97 0.10 -4.77
N ILE A 15 3.74 0.57 -4.95
CA ILE A 15 2.61 -0.24 -5.39
C ILE A 15 2.40 0.00 -6.88
N GLU A 16 2.56 -1.03 -7.70
CA GLU A 16 2.26 -0.99 -9.13
C GLU A 16 0.85 -1.52 -9.41
N PHE A 17 0.07 -0.73 -10.13
CA PHE A 17 -1.25 -1.10 -10.63
C PHE A 17 -1.08 -1.65 -12.03
N ARG A 18 -1.13 -2.99 -12.17
CA ARG A 18 -1.04 -3.67 -13.45
C ARG A 18 -2.24 -4.57 -13.69
N THR A 19 -2.63 -4.69 -14.94
CA THR A 19 -3.64 -5.66 -15.37
C THR A 19 -3.06 -7.08 -15.36
N ARG A 20 -3.94 -8.08 -15.49
CA ARG A 20 -3.53 -9.50 -15.56
C ARG A 20 -2.63 -9.81 -16.75
N ASP A 21 -2.84 -9.12 -17.86
CA ASP A 21 -2.04 -9.17 -19.09
C ASP A 21 -0.76 -8.32 -19.03
N GLY A 22 -0.54 -7.58 -17.94
CA GLY A 22 0.71 -6.87 -17.65
C GLY A 22 0.75 -5.40 -18.07
N GLU A 23 -0.36 -4.82 -18.53
CA GLU A 23 -0.47 -3.39 -18.80
C GLU A 23 -0.40 -2.60 -17.48
N VAL A 24 0.57 -1.70 -17.36
CA VAL A 24 0.75 -0.87 -16.17
C VAL A 24 -0.09 0.40 -16.29
N TRP A 25 -0.95 0.63 -15.30
CA TRP A 25 -1.78 1.83 -15.20
C TRP A 25 -1.11 2.94 -14.39
N GLY A 26 -0.13 2.59 -13.56
CA GLY A 26 0.66 3.55 -12.79
C GLY A 26 1.19 2.95 -11.49
N GLN A 27 1.82 3.80 -10.69
CA GLN A 27 2.40 3.43 -9.40
C GLN A 27 2.03 4.45 -8.32
N LEU A 28 1.94 3.99 -7.07
CA LEU A 28 1.81 4.85 -5.89
C LEU A 28 2.84 4.45 -4.84
N THR A 29 3.39 5.45 -4.15
CA THR A 29 4.22 5.20 -2.97
C THR A 29 3.33 5.09 -1.73
N ALA A 30 3.48 4.00 -0.98
CA ALA A 30 2.85 3.80 0.32
C ALA A 30 3.90 3.98 1.41
N GLU A 31 3.80 5.08 2.13
CA GLU A 31 4.69 5.38 3.26
C GLU A 31 4.40 4.43 4.42
N ALA A 32 5.47 3.97 5.08
CA ALA A 32 5.35 3.21 6.32
C ALA A 32 4.72 4.10 7.40
N ARG A 33 3.83 3.49 8.17
CA ARG A 33 3.19 4.10 9.34
C ARG A 33 3.27 3.14 10.49
N GLU A 34 3.72 3.66 11.62
CA GLU A 34 3.52 3.01 12.90
C GLU A 34 2.08 3.25 13.35
N PHE A 35 1.33 2.18 13.55
CA PHE A 35 0.00 2.28 14.14
C PHE A 35 0.08 2.41 15.66
N LYS A 36 -0.98 2.89 16.30
CA LYS A 36 -1.05 3.06 17.77
C LYS A 36 -0.82 1.75 18.55
N THR A 37 -1.04 0.60 17.92
CA THR A 37 -0.74 -0.73 18.46
C THR A 37 0.75 -1.09 18.36
N GLY A 38 1.56 -0.23 17.76
CA GLY A 38 2.99 -0.37 17.57
C GLY A 38 3.39 -1.26 16.38
N SER A 39 2.43 -1.61 15.53
CA SER A 39 2.67 -2.44 14.36
C SER A 39 2.95 -1.59 13.13
N THR A 40 3.78 -2.12 12.24
CA THR A 40 4.12 -1.50 10.96
C THR A 40 3.06 -1.81 9.92
N GLY A 41 2.70 -0.82 9.12
CA GLY A 41 2.02 -1.05 7.85
C GLY A 41 2.15 0.15 6.93
N TYR A 42 1.48 0.09 5.80
CA TYR A 42 1.66 1.04 4.71
C TYR A 42 0.30 1.50 4.22
N TYR A 43 0.19 2.79 3.95
CA TYR A 43 -1.03 3.39 3.43
C TYR A 43 -0.71 4.26 2.23
N ALA A 44 -1.45 4.04 1.15
CA ALA A 44 -1.45 4.90 -0.02
C ALA A 44 -2.87 5.28 -0.40
N ASN A 45 -3.06 6.54 -0.78
CA ASN A 45 -4.27 7.03 -1.40
C ASN A 45 -3.89 7.86 -2.62
N GLY A 46 -4.65 7.74 -3.70
CA GLY A 46 -4.34 8.48 -4.91
C GLY A 46 -5.35 8.21 -6.01
N LYS A 47 -4.96 8.57 -7.23
CA LYS A 47 -5.72 8.27 -8.43
C LYS A 47 -4.79 7.63 -9.44
N VAL A 48 -5.28 6.60 -10.12
CA VAL A 48 -4.66 6.06 -11.33
C VAL A 48 -5.60 6.31 -12.50
N LYS A 49 -5.05 6.50 -13.70
CA LYS A 49 -5.88 6.71 -14.90
C LYS A 49 -5.83 5.46 -15.75
N ASN A 50 -6.96 5.09 -16.34
CA ASN A 50 -6.94 4.08 -17.39
C ASN A 50 -6.17 4.64 -18.60
N PRO A 51 -5.09 3.98 -19.05
CA PRO A 51 -4.23 4.50 -20.11
C PRO A 51 -4.93 4.61 -21.47
N LYS A 52 -6.03 3.89 -21.70
CA LYS A 52 -6.75 3.85 -22.98
C LYS A 52 -7.76 4.98 -23.15
N ASN A 53 -8.40 5.42 -22.07
CA ASN A 53 -9.49 6.41 -22.14
C ASN A 53 -9.34 7.58 -21.16
N GLY A 54 -8.30 7.58 -20.31
CA GLY A 54 -8.00 8.67 -19.39
C GLY A 54 -8.92 8.79 -18.17
N PHE A 55 -9.90 7.91 -17.99
CA PHE A 55 -10.80 7.99 -16.85
C PHE A 55 -10.05 7.75 -15.53
N PRO A 56 -10.29 8.59 -14.50
CA PRO A 56 -9.62 8.47 -13.21
C PRO A 56 -10.31 7.42 -12.34
N TYR A 57 -9.51 6.61 -11.66
CA TYR A 57 -9.92 5.64 -10.66
C TYR A 57 -9.33 6.07 -9.32
N GLN A 58 -10.17 6.15 -8.29
CA GLN A 58 -9.71 6.41 -6.94
C GLN A 58 -9.07 5.14 -6.35
N VAL A 59 -7.91 5.29 -5.74
CA VAL A 59 -7.17 4.20 -5.09
C VAL A 59 -7.07 4.47 -3.61
N GLY A 60 -7.35 3.46 -2.80
CA GLY A 60 -6.99 3.39 -1.39
C GLY A 60 -6.41 2.02 -1.09
N THR A 61 -5.16 1.96 -0.64
CA THR A 61 -4.46 0.72 -0.31
C THR A 61 -3.99 0.76 1.12
N ASN A 62 -4.20 -0.36 1.82
CA ASN A 62 -3.76 -0.56 3.19
C ASN A 62 -3.06 -1.92 3.30
N VAL A 63 -1.80 -1.90 3.72
CA VAL A 63 -0.99 -3.09 3.97
C VAL A 63 -0.69 -3.11 5.45
N ILE A 64 -1.14 -4.13 6.17
CA ILE A 64 -1.01 -4.19 7.62
C ILE A 64 -0.30 -5.49 8.00
N LEU A 65 0.71 -5.40 8.85
CA LEU A 65 1.34 -6.57 9.47
C LEU A 65 0.31 -7.39 10.26
N ILE A 66 0.09 -8.64 9.87
CA ILE A 66 -0.84 -9.56 10.55
C ILE A 66 -0.36 -9.82 11.99
N GLY A 67 -1.28 -9.73 12.95
CA GLY A 67 -1.02 -9.77 14.39
C GLY A 67 -0.95 -8.38 15.05
N SER A 68 -1.26 -7.31 14.31
CA SER A 68 -1.28 -5.92 14.81
C SER A 68 -2.57 -5.49 15.52
N LYS A 69 -3.62 -6.30 15.40
CA LYS A 69 -4.98 -6.04 15.89
C LYS A 69 -5.53 -7.36 16.45
N GLU A 70 -5.01 -7.76 17.60
CA GLU A 70 -5.63 -8.76 18.48
C GLU A 70 -5.58 -8.24 19.92
#